data_AF-K1UF90-F1
#
_entry.id   AF-K1UF90-F1
#
_cell.length_a   1.000
_cell.length_b   1.000
_cell.length_c   1.000
_cell.angle_alpha   90.00
_cell.angle_beta   90.00
_cell.angle_gamma   90.00
#
_symmetry.space_group_name_H-M   'P 1'
#
loop_
_entity.id
_entity.type
_entity.pdbx_description
1 polymer ?
#
loop_
_entity_poly.entity_id
_entity_poly.type
_entity_poly.pdbx_seq_one_letter_code
_entity_poly.pdbx_strand_id
1 'polypeptide(L)' 'MISRVLIALVRGYQKVISPLLGHNCRFTPTCSQYMIQAIQV' A
#
# COMPACT_ATOMS: atom_id res chain seq x y z
N MET A 1 -1.06 -4.21 -17.44
CA MET A 1 -2.30 -4.79 -16.86
C MET A 1 -2.07 -5.32 -15.43
N ILE A 2 -0.96 -5.99 -15.15
CA ILE A 2 -0.60 -6.55 -13.82
C ILE A 2 -0.43 -5.50 -12.70
N SER A 3 0.14 -4.33 -13.01
CA SER A 3 0.36 -3.25 -12.03
C SER A 3 -0.92 -2.84 -11.30
N ARG A 4 -2.07 -2.81 -11.99
CA ARG A 4 -3.37 -2.45 -11.38
C ARG A 4 -3.87 -3.51 -10.40
N VAL A 5 -3.61 -4.80 -10.68
CA VAL A 5 -3.99 -5.91 -9.80
C VAL A 5 -3.18 -5.87 -8.50
N LEU A 6 -1.87 -5.63 -8.62
CA LEU A 6 -0.98 -5.47 -7.45
C LEU A 6 -1.38 -4.25 -6.62
N ILE A 7 -1.64 -3.10 -7.25
CA ILE A 7 -2.11 -1.90 -6.54
C ILE A 7 -3.47 -2.14 -5.85
N ALA A 8 -4.38 -2.89 -6.48
CA ALA A 8 -5.67 -3.25 -5.89
C ALA A 8 -5.51 -4.15 -4.66
N LEU A 9 -4.59 -5.13 -4.69
CA LEU A 9 -4.25 -5.96 -3.53
C LEU A 9 -3.66 -5.12 -2.37
N VAL A 10 -2.75 -4.21 -2.68
CA VAL A 10 -2.15 -3.31 -1.66
C VAL A 10 -3.20 -2.38 -1.04
N ARG A 11 -4.14 -1.87 -1.84
CA ARG A 11 -5.25 -1.06 -1.34
C ARG A 11 -6.26 -1.88 -0.53
N GLY A 12 -6.52 -3.12 -0.92
CA GLY A 12 -7.34 -4.06 -0.14
C GLY A 12 -6.70 -4.33 1.22
N TYR A 13 -5.39 -4.61 1.23
CA TYR A 13 -4.59 -4.75 2.43
C TYR A 13 -4.65 -3.48 3.29
N GLN A 14 -4.46 -2.29 2.72
CA GLN A 14 -4.61 -1.03 3.47
C GLN A 14 -6.01 -0.88 4.09
N LYS A 15 -7.09 -1.16 3.37
CA LYS A 15 -8.44 -1.00 3.93
C LYS A 15 -8.78 -1.99 5.03
N VAL A 16 -8.27 -3.22 4.94
CA VAL A 16 -8.59 -4.29 5.90
C VAL A 16 -7.62 -4.31 7.08
N ILE A 17 -6.32 -4.14 6.81
CA ILE A 17 -5.26 -4.30 7.81
C ILE A 17 -4.79 -2.96 8.37
N SER A 18 -4.76 -1.86 7.60
CA SER A 18 -4.38 -0.54 8.15
C SER A 18 -5.23 -0.05 9.32
N PRO A 19 -6.57 -0.27 9.38
CA PRO A 19 -7.33 0.11 10.58
C PRO A 19 -7.01 -0.76 11.80
N LEU A 20 -6.63 -2.03 11.60
CA LEU A 20 -6.19 -2.89 12.71
C LEU A 20 -4.76 -2.58 13.17
N LEU A 21 -3.87 -2.19 12.25
CA LEU A 21 -2.48 -1.89 12.56
C LEU A 21 -2.27 -0.45 13.06
N GLY A 22 -3.26 0.44 12.99
CA GLY A 22 -3.10 1.84 13.40
C GLY A 22 -2.07 2.61 12.57
N HIS A 23 -1.73 3.83 13.02
CA HIS A 23 -0.73 4.70 12.38
C HIS A 23 0.71 4.31 12.79
N ASN A 24 1.14 3.09 12.44
CA ASN A 24 2.47 2.58 12.78
C ASN A 24 3.57 2.94 11.77
N CYS A 25 3.24 3.61 10.65
CA CYS A 25 4.25 4.03 9.69
C CYS A 25 5.01 5.26 10.20
N ARG A 26 6.22 5.02 10.71
CA ARG A 26 7.17 6.07 11.10
C ARG A 26 7.72 6.87 9.91
N PHE A 27 7.71 6.30 8.71
CA PHE A 27 8.25 6.91 7.49
C PHE A 27 7.12 7.36 6.55
N THR A 28 7.26 8.57 6.01
CA THR A 28 6.41 9.14 4.96
C THR A 28 7.24 9.31 3.68
N PRO A 29 6.81 8.75 2.53
CA PRO A 29 5.58 7.99 2.29
C PRO A 29 5.61 6.60 2.94
N THR A 30 4.43 6.04 3.23
CA THR A 30 4.31 4.70 3.84
C THR A 30 4.93 3.62 2.95
N CYS A 31 5.37 2.50 3.53
CA CYS A 31 5.90 1.36 2.76
C CYS A 31 4.93 0.90 1.66
N SER A 32 3.63 0.87 1.97
CA SER A 32 2.57 0.60 0.98
C SER A 32 2.51 1.63 -0.15
N GLN A 33 2.76 2.91 0.12
CA GLN A 33 2.82 3.93 -0.94
C GLN A 33 4.11 3.86 -1.76
N TYR A 34 5.24 3.54 -1.14
CA TYR A 34 6.49 3.31 -1.87
C TYR A 34 6.35 2.12 -2.82
N MET A 35 5.69 1.04 -2.36
CA MET A 35 5.40 -0.12 -3.21
C MET A 35 4.49 0.23 -4.39
N ILE A 36 3.45 1.04 -4.18
CA ILE A 36 2.60 1.52 -5.28
C ILE A 36 3.41 2.34 -6.27
N GLN A 37 4.27 3.26 -5.79
CA GLN A 37 5.13 4.06 -6.66
C GLN A 37 6.10 3.17 -7.46
N ALA A 38 6.75 2.19 -6.82
CA ALA A 38 7.65 1.26 -7.49
C ALA A 38 6.96 0.38 -8.55
N ILE A 39 5.69 0.03 -8.35
CA ILE A 39 4.88 -0.73 -9.33
C ILE A 39 4.43 0.15 -10.51
N GLN A 40 4.44 1.48 -10.33
CA GLN A 40 3.95 2.47 -11.29
C GLN A 40 5.07 3.05 -12.16
N VAL A 41 6.34 2.76 -11.85
CA VAL A 41 7.52 2.93 -12.71
C VAL A 41 7.52 1.87 -13.80
#